data_AF-A0A8D2NUZ0-F1
#
_entry.id   AF-A0A8D2NUZ0-F1
#
_cell.length_a   1.000
_cell.length_b   1.000
_cell.length_c   1.000
_cell.angle_alpha   90.00
_cell.angle_beta   90.00
_cell.angle_gamma   90.00
#
_symmetry.space_group_name_H-M   'P 1'
#
loop_
_entity.id
_entity.type
_entity.pdbx_description
1 polymer ?
#
loop_
_entity_poly.entity_id
_entity_poly.type
_entity_poly.pdbx_seq_one_letter_code
_entity_poly.pdbx_strand_id
1 'polypeptide(L)'
;MTQEEIEQAERLDDERPRALNDMMGGVLEIRKEDVLKLDIPPPSFLSRSEDLWTDEEKKIFEEYEKKVKKLNEEKEEYRQFLRSEWNKLEASIKETTKKFDEIVCKLSEKKLKSEMAIYQEELKIVNLIYALLVDEELDTREAGLHKFLVKKKEDKVSYNLEQCYIESTKHSWFFVTFCARENTKYILSVLCVCTRTPRTETLLDTANPYVKRSVEDYKDALSLLMKTLDELDSPEHKPSGLDQSLWEHFCLARRNKMESEELVKWKALPLTDMQACLQRRVDENDKMKSELENTFQELTWLKEKKMKLQQNVIVQFLLKQGQVELESTQIPEYSDAVLIDRSVVEELNCALAVIYIIWGKFKLSKQTYSCLID
;
A
#
# COMPACT_ATOMS: atom_id res chain seq x y z
N MET A 1 -4.50 94.71 3.06
CA MET A 1 -3.59 93.74 2.43
C MET A 1 -2.72 93.17 3.53
N THR A 2 -2.86 91.88 3.81
CA THR A 2 -2.12 91.20 4.87
C THR A 2 -0.69 90.92 4.41
N GLN A 3 0.26 90.85 5.35
CA GLN A 3 1.67 90.55 5.07
C GLN A 3 1.83 89.26 4.24
N GLU A 4 0.91 88.30 4.41
CA GLU A 4 0.83 87.05 3.66
C GLU A 4 0.49 87.24 2.17
N GLU A 5 -0.27 88.27 1.79
CA GLU A 5 -0.56 88.58 0.38
C GLU A 5 0.66 89.16 -0.34
N ILE A 6 1.50 89.93 0.37
CA ILE A 6 2.76 90.47 -0.16
C ILE A 6 3.79 89.34 -0.31
N GLU A 7 3.90 88.47 0.70
CA GLU A 7 4.83 87.34 0.69
C GLU A 7 4.41 86.24 -0.32
N GLN A 8 3.12 86.12 -0.64
CA GLN A 8 2.63 85.28 -1.74
C GLN A 8 2.88 85.93 -3.11
N ALA A 9 2.78 87.26 -3.24
CA ALA A 9 3.12 87.98 -4.47
C ALA A 9 4.63 87.94 -4.77
N GLU A 10 5.49 88.06 -3.75
CA GLU A 10 6.95 87.93 -3.87
C GLU A 10 7.38 86.48 -4.16
N ARG A 11 6.67 85.47 -3.62
CA ARG A 11 6.90 84.06 -3.99
C ARG A 11 6.44 83.69 -5.40
N LEU A 12 5.58 84.50 -6.01
CA LEU A 12 5.15 84.37 -7.40
C LEU A 12 6.05 85.16 -8.37
N ASP A 13 6.97 85.99 -7.86
CA ASP A 13 7.88 86.79 -8.65
C ASP A 13 9.23 86.09 -8.83
N ASP A 14 9.18 84.95 -9.52
CA ASP A 14 10.35 84.14 -9.81
C ASP A 14 11.25 84.90 -10.81
N GLU A 15 12.37 85.47 -10.36
CA GLU A 15 13.28 86.32 -11.17
C GLU A 15 13.75 85.61 -12.45
N ARG A 16 13.87 84.28 -12.41
CA ARG A 16 14.40 83.45 -13.49
C ARG A 16 13.51 83.43 -14.74
N PRO A 17 12.21 83.08 -14.69
CA PRO A 17 11.33 83.19 -15.86
C PRO A 17 11.16 84.64 -16.34
N ARG A 18 11.20 85.64 -15.46
CA ARG A 18 11.14 87.06 -15.86
C ARG A 18 12.39 87.50 -16.63
N ALA A 19 13.58 87.17 -16.12
CA ALA A 19 14.85 87.43 -16.81
C ALA A 19 14.95 86.65 -18.13
N LEU A 20 14.45 85.42 -18.18
CA LEU A 20 14.36 84.64 -19.43
C LEU A 20 13.39 85.27 -20.44
N ASN A 21 12.28 85.85 -19.97
CA ASN A 21 11.33 86.56 -20.81
C ASN A 21 11.90 87.87 -21.37
N ASP A 22 12.60 88.65 -20.54
CA ASP A 22 13.24 89.90 -20.95
C ASP A 22 14.48 89.69 -21.83
N MET A 23 15.24 88.61 -21.61
CA MET A 23 16.47 88.34 -22.36
C MET A 23 16.25 87.48 -23.62
N MET A 24 15.31 86.52 -23.60
CA MET A 24 15.07 85.55 -24.70
C MET A 24 13.58 85.27 -24.97
N GLY A 25 12.65 86.15 -24.57
CA GLY A 25 11.22 86.00 -24.87
C GLY A 25 10.55 84.77 -24.26
N GLY A 26 11.17 84.17 -23.23
CA GLY A 26 10.56 83.12 -22.40
C GLY A 26 10.86 81.69 -22.86
N VAL A 27 11.67 81.51 -23.92
CA VAL A 27 11.98 80.18 -24.49
C VAL A 27 13.50 79.98 -24.55
N LEU A 28 14.01 79.04 -23.74
CA LEU A 28 15.44 78.76 -23.60
C LEU A 28 16.00 77.91 -24.76
N GLU A 29 15.18 77.03 -25.34
CA GLU A 29 15.48 76.21 -26.52
C GLU A 29 14.33 76.33 -27.51
N ILE A 30 14.58 76.84 -28.71
CA ILE A 30 13.60 76.80 -29.80
C ILE A 30 13.43 75.32 -30.16
N ARG A 31 12.35 74.70 -29.68
CA ARG A 31 12.02 73.34 -30.10
C ARG A 31 11.54 73.43 -31.53
N LYS A 32 11.93 72.47 -32.37
CA LYS A 32 11.43 72.39 -33.76
C LYS A 32 9.90 72.33 -33.83
N GLU A 33 9.26 71.95 -32.72
CA GLU A 33 7.82 71.97 -32.46
C GLU A 33 7.20 73.38 -32.53
N ASP A 34 7.97 74.43 -32.25
CA ASP A 34 7.49 75.81 -32.25
C ASP A 34 7.42 76.40 -33.67
N VAL A 35 8.14 75.82 -34.63
CA VAL A 35 8.01 76.12 -36.08
C VAL A 35 6.61 75.77 -36.59
N LEU A 36 5.97 74.74 -36.03
CA LEU A 36 4.59 74.36 -36.38
C LEU A 36 3.55 75.39 -35.91
N LYS A 37 3.85 76.16 -34.85
CA LYS A 37 2.96 77.16 -34.23
C LYS A 37 3.15 78.57 -34.78
N LEU A 38 4.21 78.82 -35.54
CA LEU A 38 4.43 80.11 -36.20
C LEU A 38 3.42 80.28 -37.33
N ASP A 39 2.64 81.36 -37.26
CA ASP A 39 1.73 81.79 -38.33
C ASP A 39 2.14 83.19 -38.79
N ILE A 40 2.32 83.36 -40.09
CA ILE A 40 2.71 84.65 -40.68
C ILE A 40 1.42 85.46 -40.89
N PRO A 41 1.23 86.60 -40.19
CA PRO A 41 0.01 87.38 -40.29
C PRO A 41 -0.15 87.93 -41.72
N PRO A 42 -1.37 87.88 -42.28
CA PRO A 42 -1.62 88.37 -43.63
C PRO A 42 -1.39 89.89 -43.71
N PRO A 43 -0.73 90.38 -44.78
CA PRO A 43 -0.58 91.81 -45.04
C PRO A 43 -1.93 92.56 -44.99
N SER A 44 -1.95 93.73 -44.37
CA SER A 44 -3.16 94.53 -44.11
C SER A 44 -3.96 94.93 -45.35
N PHE A 45 -3.30 95.01 -46.51
CA PHE A 45 -3.90 95.40 -47.80
C PHE A 45 -4.57 94.24 -48.56
N LEU A 46 -4.46 92.98 -48.10
CA LEU A 46 -5.17 91.83 -48.70
C LEU A 46 -6.70 91.92 -48.62
N SER A 47 -7.21 92.85 -47.81
CA SER A 47 -8.64 93.18 -47.70
C SER A 47 -9.14 94.08 -48.84
N ARG A 48 -8.24 94.66 -49.65
CA ARG A 48 -8.52 95.57 -50.78
C ARG A 48 -8.33 94.85 -52.12
N SER A 49 -9.09 95.22 -53.15
CA SER A 49 -9.03 94.56 -54.47
C SER A 49 -7.66 94.71 -55.16
N GLU A 50 -7.25 93.64 -55.85
CA GLU A 50 -5.95 93.43 -56.50
C GLU A 50 -5.55 94.53 -57.52
N ASP A 51 -6.56 95.21 -58.09
CA ASP A 51 -6.40 96.28 -59.10
C ASP A 51 -5.86 97.61 -58.53
N LEU A 52 -5.88 97.79 -57.20
CA LEU A 52 -5.47 99.03 -56.52
C LEU A 52 -4.10 98.93 -55.87
N TRP A 53 -3.39 97.81 -56.04
CA TRP A 53 -2.08 97.61 -55.41
C TRP A 53 -1.02 98.45 -56.10
N THR A 54 -0.30 99.23 -55.30
CA THR A 54 0.94 99.87 -55.72
C THR A 54 2.02 98.81 -56.01
N ASP A 55 3.00 99.13 -56.85
CA ASP A 55 4.08 98.19 -57.19
C ASP A 55 4.90 97.74 -55.96
N GLU A 56 4.92 98.57 -54.91
CA GLU A 56 5.50 98.25 -53.60
C GLU A 56 4.65 97.23 -52.82
N GLU A 57 3.32 97.35 -52.83
CA GLU A 57 2.39 96.40 -52.19
C GLU A 57 2.40 95.02 -52.89
N LYS A 58 2.52 94.99 -54.23
CA LYS A 58 2.75 93.74 -54.98
C LYS A 58 4.03 93.03 -54.55
N LYS A 59 5.11 93.79 -54.37
CA LYS A 59 6.40 93.26 -53.91
C LYS A 59 6.33 92.73 -52.47
N ILE A 60 5.58 93.40 -51.58
CA ILE A 60 5.35 92.95 -50.21
C ILE A 60 4.52 91.65 -50.18
N PHE A 61 3.55 91.50 -51.08
CA PHE A 61 2.76 90.26 -51.21
C PHE A 61 3.59 89.09 -51.74
N GLU A 62 4.45 89.31 -52.75
CA GLU A 62 5.36 88.27 -53.24
C GLU A 62 6.35 87.80 -52.16
N GLU A 63 6.85 88.72 -51.33
CA GLU A 63 7.68 88.39 -50.17
C GLU A 63 6.90 87.63 -49.09
N TYR A 64 5.65 88.01 -48.83
CA TYR A 64 4.75 87.30 -47.92
C TYR A 64 4.49 85.86 -48.40
N GLU A 65 4.11 85.67 -49.67
CA GLU A 65 3.90 84.33 -50.23
C GLU A 65 5.15 83.46 -50.13
N LYS A 66 6.33 84.02 -50.45
CA LYS A 66 7.60 83.30 -50.33
C LYS A 66 7.86 82.86 -48.88
N LYS A 67 7.60 83.74 -47.90
CA LYS A 67 7.76 83.40 -46.48
C LYS A 67 6.74 82.34 -46.02
N VAL A 68 5.49 82.42 -46.47
CA VAL A 68 4.45 81.42 -46.15
C VAL A 68 4.78 80.06 -46.78
N LYS A 69 5.22 80.03 -48.04
CA LYS A 69 5.67 78.81 -48.73
C LYS A 69 6.85 78.16 -47.99
N LYS A 70 7.88 78.95 -47.67
CA LYS A 70 9.05 78.47 -46.92
C LYS A 70 8.70 77.93 -45.54
N LEU A 71 7.82 78.62 -44.81
CA LEU A 71 7.34 78.17 -43.50
C LEU A 71 6.53 76.87 -43.62
N ASN A 72 5.68 76.72 -44.64
CA ASN A 72 4.96 75.47 -44.87
C ASN A 72 5.89 74.30 -45.28
N GLU A 73 6.94 74.58 -46.06
CA GLU A 73 7.98 73.59 -46.39
C GLU A 73 8.70 73.12 -45.11
N GLU A 74 9.14 74.05 -44.25
CA GLU A 74 9.77 73.73 -42.96
C GLU A 74 8.84 72.93 -42.02
N LYS A 75 7.53 73.27 -41.98
CA LYS A 75 6.51 72.52 -41.23
C LYS A 75 6.35 71.08 -41.76
N GLU A 76 6.34 70.90 -43.08
CA GLU A 76 6.18 69.57 -43.69
C GLU A 76 7.44 68.71 -43.54
N GLU A 77 8.63 69.28 -43.69
CA GLU A 77 9.90 68.62 -43.39
C GLU A 77 9.94 68.10 -41.94
N TYR A 78 9.49 68.92 -40.99
CA TYR A 78 9.46 68.51 -39.58
C TYR A 78 8.41 67.41 -39.31
N ARG A 79 7.24 67.47 -39.95
CA ARG A 79 6.25 66.37 -39.89
C ARG A 79 6.81 65.07 -40.47
N GLN A 80 7.53 65.13 -41.59
CA GLN A 80 8.16 63.96 -42.19
C GLN A 80 9.26 63.40 -41.28
N PHE A 81 10.05 64.26 -40.65
CA PHE A 81 11.03 63.86 -39.65
C PHE A 81 10.37 63.10 -38.49
N LEU A 82 9.31 63.67 -37.88
CA LEU A 82 8.58 63.02 -36.79
C LEU A 82 7.95 61.69 -37.21
N ARG A 83 7.37 61.60 -38.41
CA ARG A 83 6.85 60.34 -38.96
C ARG A 83 7.96 59.30 -39.13
N SER A 84 9.14 59.70 -39.58
CA SER A 84 10.27 58.78 -39.73
C SER A 84 10.77 58.26 -38.38
N GLU A 85 10.88 59.13 -37.36
CA GLU A 85 11.26 58.74 -36.01
C GLU A 85 10.21 57.83 -35.37
N TRP A 86 8.92 58.16 -35.55
CA TRP A 86 7.82 57.33 -35.08
C TRP A 86 7.85 55.93 -35.71
N ASN A 87 8.01 55.83 -37.04
CA ASN A 87 8.12 54.55 -37.74
C ASN A 87 9.34 53.74 -37.29
N LYS A 88 10.50 54.39 -37.07
CA LYS A 88 11.70 53.71 -36.55
C LYS A 88 11.47 53.17 -35.14
N LEU A 89 10.85 53.97 -34.27
CA LEU A 89 10.56 53.58 -32.90
C LEU A 89 9.55 52.42 -32.88
N GLU A 90 8.49 52.50 -33.69
CA GLU A 90 7.49 51.43 -33.83
C GLU A 90 8.13 50.13 -34.36
N ALA A 91 9.01 50.21 -35.36
CA ALA A 91 9.74 49.05 -35.87
C ALA A 91 10.66 48.43 -34.81
N SER A 92 11.39 49.26 -34.06
CA SER A 92 12.25 48.83 -32.95
C SER A 92 11.45 48.12 -31.84
N ILE A 93 10.28 48.66 -31.48
CA ILE A 93 9.40 48.04 -30.49
C ILE A 93 8.90 46.68 -31.01
N LYS A 94 8.41 46.61 -32.25
CA LYS A 94 7.93 45.34 -32.83
C LYS A 94 9.03 44.27 -32.88
N GLU A 95 10.25 44.66 -33.26
CA GLU A 95 11.39 43.74 -33.32
C GLU A 95 11.80 43.26 -31.91
N THR A 96 11.84 44.16 -30.92
CA THR A 96 12.18 43.80 -29.54
C THR A 96 11.12 42.92 -28.89
N THR A 97 9.82 43.20 -29.10
CA THR A 97 8.72 42.33 -28.66
C THR A 97 8.83 40.94 -29.28
N LYS A 98 9.04 40.85 -30.60
CA LYS A 98 9.21 39.55 -31.27
C LYS A 98 10.40 38.76 -30.72
N LYS A 99 11.55 39.42 -30.52
CA LYS A 99 12.74 38.78 -29.91
C LYS A 99 12.45 38.28 -28.50
N PHE A 100 11.73 39.06 -27.71
CA PHE A 100 11.33 38.66 -26.36
C PHE A 100 10.42 37.42 -26.39
N ASP A 101 9.38 37.42 -27.22
CA ASP A 101 8.46 36.28 -27.36
C ASP A 101 9.20 35.01 -27.81
N GLU A 102 10.13 35.12 -28.76
CA GLU A 102 10.97 34.01 -29.19
C GLU A 102 11.83 33.44 -28.05
N ILE A 103 12.37 34.30 -27.17
CA ILE A 103 13.14 33.86 -26.00
C ILE A 103 12.22 33.17 -24.99
N VAL A 104 11.04 33.71 -24.73
CA VAL A 104 10.05 33.13 -23.81
C VAL A 104 9.59 31.76 -24.31
N CYS A 105 9.32 31.60 -25.61
CA CYS A 105 8.98 30.31 -26.21
C CYS A 105 10.13 29.30 -26.09
N LYS A 106 11.37 29.69 -26.37
CA LYS A 106 12.54 28.81 -26.18
C LYS A 106 12.74 28.42 -24.71
N LEU A 107 12.46 29.34 -23.79
CA LEU A 107 12.54 29.08 -22.36
C LEU A 107 11.43 28.12 -21.90
N SER A 108 10.20 28.29 -22.38
CA SER A 108 9.08 27.41 -22.03
C SER A 108 9.30 25.99 -22.56
N GLU A 109 9.82 25.83 -23.78
CA GLU A 109 10.20 24.51 -24.31
C GLU A 109 11.29 23.84 -23.45
N LYS A 110 12.29 24.60 -23.00
CA LYS A 110 13.33 24.08 -22.10
C LYS A 110 12.74 23.67 -20.76
N LYS A 111 11.87 24.51 -20.18
CA LYS A 111 11.17 24.23 -18.93
C LYS A 111 10.39 22.91 -19.04
N LEU A 112 9.57 22.76 -20.07
CA LEU A 112 8.77 21.54 -20.28
C LEU A 112 9.65 20.29 -20.44
N LYS A 113 10.76 20.38 -21.17
CA LYS A 113 11.72 19.27 -21.30
C LYS A 113 12.36 18.90 -19.97
N SER A 114 12.73 19.89 -19.16
CA SER A 114 13.29 19.68 -17.83
C SER A 114 12.26 19.07 -16.87
N GLU A 115 11.04 19.59 -16.84
CA GLU A 115 9.94 19.05 -16.02
C GLU A 115 9.60 17.61 -16.44
N MET A 116 9.54 17.33 -17.74
CA MET A 116 9.34 15.96 -18.24
C MET A 116 10.41 15.00 -17.73
N ALA A 117 11.68 15.41 -17.76
CA ALA A 117 12.78 14.60 -17.23
C ALA A 117 12.68 14.40 -15.71
N ILE A 118 12.33 15.47 -14.96
CA ILE A 118 12.12 15.39 -13.52
C ILE A 118 11.01 14.38 -13.20
N TYR A 119 9.85 14.50 -13.84
CA TYR A 119 8.72 13.60 -13.58
C TYR A 119 9.03 12.14 -13.96
N GLN A 120 9.84 11.91 -15.00
CA GLN A 120 10.32 10.56 -15.32
C GLN A 120 11.19 9.98 -14.20
N GLU A 121 12.11 10.76 -13.66
CA GLU A 121 12.95 10.30 -12.55
C GLU A 121 12.14 10.13 -11.26
N GLU A 122 11.21 11.03 -10.95
CA GLU A 122 10.30 10.88 -9.81
C GLU A 122 9.48 9.59 -9.91
N LEU A 123 8.94 9.29 -11.09
CA LEU A 123 8.20 8.05 -11.33
C LEU A 123 9.09 6.82 -11.14
N LYS A 124 10.35 6.84 -11.61
CA LYS A 124 11.32 5.75 -11.38
C LYS A 124 11.60 5.56 -9.90
N ILE A 125 11.78 6.65 -9.15
CA ILE A 125 11.99 6.60 -7.70
C ILE A 125 10.79 5.95 -7.02
N VAL A 126 9.57 6.39 -7.33
CA VAL A 126 8.33 5.82 -6.77
C VAL A 126 8.22 4.32 -7.07
N ASN A 127 8.50 3.91 -8.31
CA ASN A 127 8.46 2.50 -8.71
C ASN A 127 9.52 1.66 -7.97
N LEU A 128 10.73 2.19 -7.78
CA LEU A 128 11.78 1.52 -7.02
C LEU A 128 11.41 1.40 -5.54
N ILE A 129 10.87 2.45 -4.93
CA ILE A 129 10.38 2.43 -3.54
C ILE A 129 9.29 1.35 -3.39
N TYR A 130 8.34 1.31 -4.32
CA TYR A 130 7.30 0.26 -4.32
C TYR A 130 7.91 -1.14 -4.43
N ALA A 131 8.87 -1.35 -5.34
CA ALA A 131 9.54 -2.64 -5.48
C ALA A 131 10.29 -3.06 -4.20
N LEU A 132 10.98 -2.12 -3.54
CA LEU A 132 11.66 -2.37 -2.27
C LEU A 132 10.68 -2.72 -1.14
N LEU A 133 9.57 -1.98 -1.04
CA LEU A 133 8.53 -2.24 -0.04
C LEU A 133 7.92 -3.64 -0.21
N VAL A 134 7.65 -4.04 -1.45
CA VAL A 134 7.16 -5.38 -1.76
C VAL A 134 8.21 -6.44 -1.44
N ASP A 135 9.49 -6.22 -1.72
CA ASP A 135 10.57 -7.15 -1.39
C ASP A 135 10.70 -7.34 0.13
N GLU A 136 10.63 -6.27 0.92
CA GLU A 136 10.62 -6.31 2.39
C GLU A 136 9.40 -7.05 2.94
N GLU A 137 8.20 -6.84 2.38
CA GLU A 137 6.99 -7.58 2.76
C GLU A 137 7.15 -9.09 2.48
N LEU A 138 7.73 -9.44 1.33
CA LEU A 138 8.00 -10.84 0.98
C LEU A 138 9.04 -11.46 1.92
N ASP A 139 10.09 -10.73 2.30
CA ASP A 139 11.12 -11.18 3.22
C ASP A 139 10.58 -11.42 4.63
N THR A 140 9.77 -10.49 5.14
CA THR A 140 9.14 -10.66 6.46
C THR A 140 8.19 -11.86 6.48
N ARG A 141 7.43 -12.08 5.40
CA ARG A 141 6.56 -13.26 5.26
C ARG A 141 7.36 -14.56 5.15
N GLU A 142 8.42 -14.59 4.34
CA GLU A 142 9.30 -15.75 4.22
C GLU A 142 9.94 -16.12 5.57
N ALA A 143 10.47 -15.13 6.29
CA ALA A 143 11.03 -15.33 7.63
C ALA A 143 9.98 -15.86 8.63
N GLY A 144 8.76 -15.34 8.57
CA GLY A 144 7.62 -15.82 9.38
C GLY A 144 7.29 -17.29 9.12
N LEU A 145 7.17 -17.68 7.85
CA LEU A 145 6.91 -19.07 7.46
C LEU A 145 8.08 -19.98 7.83
N HIS A 146 9.32 -19.55 7.64
CA HIS A 146 10.50 -20.32 8.03
C HIS A 146 10.52 -20.56 9.54
N LYS A 147 10.22 -19.54 10.36
CA LYS A 147 10.10 -19.67 11.82
C LYS A 147 8.99 -20.64 12.22
N PHE A 148 7.83 -20.54 11.58
CA PHE A 148 6.71 -21.46 11.81
C PHE A 148 7.10 -22.91 11.48
N LEU A 149 7.78 -23.12 10.36
CA LEU A 149 8.23 -24.42 9.88
C LEU A 149 9.27 -25.04 10.82
N VAL A 150 10.25 -24.26 11.29
CA VAL A 150 11.24 -24.72 12.28
C VAL A 150 10.54 -25.16 13.56
N LYS A 151 9.64 -24.33 14.11
CA LYS A 151 8.88 -24.67 15.31
C LYS A 151 8.07 -25.97 15.15
N LYS A 152 7.35 -26.12 14.02
CA LYS A 152 6.57 -27.32 13.73
C LYS A 152 7.44 -28.58 13.57
N LYS A 153 8.66 -28.45 13.06
CA LYS A 153 9.63 -29.56 13.00
C LYS A 153 10.11 -29.96 14.39
N GLU A 154 10.41 -29.00 15.26
CA GLU A 154 10.79 -29.25 16.66
C GLU A 154 9.66 -29.95 17.42
N ASP A 155 8.44 -29.44 17.28
CA ASP A 155 7.24 -30.06 17.85
C ASP A 155 7.13 -31.52 17.39
N LYS A 156 7.25 -31.79 16.08
CA LYS A 156 7.19 -33.14 15.51
C LYS A 156 8.20 -34.11 16.11
N VAL A 157 9.42 -33.66 16.43
CA VAL A 157 10.44 -34.51 17.09
C VAL A 157 9.98 -34.90 18.50
N SER A 158 9.40 -33.97 19.26
CA SER A 158 8.80 -34.24 20.57
C SER A 158 7.66 -35.26 20.49
N TYR A 159 6.73 -35.06 19.55
CA TYR A 159 5.60 -35.98 19.33
C TYR A 159 6.05 -37.41 18.97
N ASN A 160 7.08 -37.55 18.13
CA ASN A 160 7.62 -38.85 17.72
C ASN A 160 8.27 -39.61 18.90
N LEU A 161 8.94 -38.92 19.82
CA LEU A 161 9.52 -39.52 21.02
C LEU A 161 8.43 -40.11 21.93
N GLU A 162 7.34 -39.36 22.15
CA GLU A 162 6.19 -39.82 22.94
C GLU A 162 5.48 -41.00 22.26
N GLN A 163 5.35 -41.00 20.92
CA GLN A 163 4.78 -42.12 20.18
C GLN A 163 5.62 -43.40 20.32
N CYS A 164 6.95 -43.29 20.24
CA CYS A 164 7.87 -44.42 20.38
C CYS A 164 7.78 -45.06 21.78
N TYR A 165 7.58 -44.25 22.83
CA TYR A 165 7.33 -44.74 24.18
C TYR A 165 6.02 -45.54 24.30
N ILE A 166 4.93 -45.05 23.69
CA ILE A 166 3.63 -45.73 23.68
C ILE A 166 3.70 -47.04 22.88
N GLU A 167 4.41 -47.07 21.75
CA GLU A 167 4.58 -48.29 20.96
C GLU A 167 5.43 -49.35 21.68
N SER A 168 6.47 -48.95 22.40
CA SER A 168 7.28 -49.83 23.23
C SER A 168 6.46 -50.51 24.34
N THR A 169 5.58 -49.75 25.01
CA THR A 169 4.69 -50.29 26.06
C THR A 169 3.63 -51.24 25.50
N LYS A 170 3.14 -51.02 24.27
CA LYS A 170 2.25 -51.97 23.57
C LYS A 170 2.94 -53.29 23.22
N HIS A 171 4.18 -53.25 22.73
CA HIS A 171 4.94 -54.48 22.44
C HIS A 171 5.18 -55.31 23.70
N SER A 172 5.48 -54.65 24.83
CA SER A 172 5.58 -55.31 26.13
C SER A 172 4.27 -56.03 26.51
N TRP A 173 3.11 -55.42 26.25
CA TRP A 173 1.80 -56.00 26.51
C TRP A 173 1.45 -57.19 25.59
N PHE A 174 1.78 -57.11 24.31
CA PHE A 174 1.59 -58.22 23.36
C PHE A 174 2.37 -59.46 23.81
N PHE A 175 3.58 -59.28 24.31
CA PHE A 175 4.40 -60.37 24.83
C PHE A 175 3.79 -61.03 26.08
N VAL A 176 3.24 -60.24 27.01
CA VAL A 176 2.59 -60.75 28.24
C VAL A 176 1.29 -61.51 27.92
N THR A 177 0.51 -61.04 26.97
CA THR A 177 -0.77 -61.67 26.57
C THR A 177 -0.57 -62.94 25.76
N PHE A 178 0.44 -62.97 24.88
CA PHE A 178 0.85 -64.18 24.17
C PHE A 178 1.27 -65.30 25.15
N CYS A 179 2.13 -64.98 26.13
CA CYS A 179 2.58 -65.92 27.15
C CYS A 179 1.44 -66.46 28.04
N ALA A 180 0.42 -65.64 28.32
CA ALA A 180 -0.75 -66.07 29.11
C ALA A 180 -1.68 -67.02 28.34
N ARG A 181 -1.73 -66.92 27.00
CA ARG A 181 -2.63 -67.71 26.15
C ARG A 181 -2.14 -69.14 25.89
N GLU A 182 -0.82 -69.35 25.85
CA GLU A 182 -0.25 -70.66 25.51
C GLU A 182 -0.03 -71.58 26.72
N ASN A 183 -0.11 -71.11 27.96
CA ASN A 183 0.01 -71.93 29.18
C ASN A 183 1.25 -72.87 29.20
N THR A 184 2.29 -72.55 28.42
CA THR A 184 3.49 -73.37 28.33
C THR A 184 4.54 -72.86 29.31
N LYS A 185 4.54 -73.39 30.54
CA LYS A 185 5.63 -73.22 31.51
C LYS A 185 7.01 -73.59 30.94
N TYR A 186 7.05 -74.34 29.83
CA TYR A 186 8.25 -74.86 29.18
C TYR A 186 8.98 -73.85 28.27
N ILE A 187 8.31 -72.80 27.78
CA ILE A 187 8.94 -71.82 26.87
C ILE A 187 9.70 -70.73 27.62
N LEU A 188 9.38 -70.51 28.91
CA LEU A 188 10.05 -69.53 29.76
C LEU A 188 11.54 -69.84 30.00
N SER A 189 11.93 -71.12 29.98
CA SER A 189 13.33 -71.53 30.23
C SER A 189 14.21 -71.41 28.98
N VAL A 190 13.65 -71.48 27.78
CA VAL A 190 14.42 -71.49 26.52
C VAL A 190 14.67 -70.07 25.99
N LEU A 191 13.75 -69.13 26.20
CA LEU A 191 13.89 -67.74 25.72
C LEU A 191 14.59 -66.79 26.71
N CYS A 192 14.81 -67.19 27.96
CA CYS A 192 15.57 -66.41 28.95
C CYS A 192 17.08 -66.32 28.63
N VAL A 193 17.57 -67.04 27.62
CA VAL A 193 18.99 -67.03 27.20
C VAL A 193 19.31 -65.86 26.24
N CYS A 194 18.31 -65.24 25.59
CA CYS A 194 18.56 -64.23 24.56
C CYS A 194 18.42 -62.76 24.98
N THR A 195 18.12 -62.45 26.25
CA THR A 195 18.22 -61.07 26.76
C THR A 195 18.83 -61.07 28.16
N ARG A 196 20.16 -61.07 28.25
CA ARG A 196 20.85 -60.59 29.46
C ARG A 196 20.71 -59.07 29.52
N THR A 197 19.54 -58.62 29.99
CA THR A 197 19.36 -57.31 30.62
C THR A 197 19.06 -57.56 32.10
N PRO A 198 19.58 -56.72 33.01
CA PRO A 198 19.46 -56.98 34.44
C PRO A 198 17.98 -57.04 34.83
N ARG A 199 17.61 -58.10 35.54
CA ARG A 199 16.29 -58.24 36.19
C ARG A 199 16.06 -57.02 37.08
N THR A 200 15.29 -56.08 36.59
CA THR A 200 14.48 -55.23 37.47
C THR A 200 13.20 -56.00 37.70
N GLU A 201 12.92 -56.33 38.96
CA GLU A 201 11.60 -56.80 39.39
C GLU A 201 10.53 -55.94 38.71
N THR A 202 9.58 -56.58 38.03
CA THR A 202 8.38 -55.91 37.53
C THR A 202 7.57 -55.41 38.72
N LEU A 203 7.94 -54.22 39.19
CA LEU A 203 7.14 -53.38 40.07
C LEU A 203 5.86 -53.01 39.32
N LEU A 204 4.72 -53.46 39.85
CA LEU A 204 3.37 -53.02 39.48
C LEU A 204 3.10 -51.57 39.93
N ASP A 205 4.11 -50.70 39.93
CA ASP A 205 4.08 -49.45 40.70
C ASP A 205 4.43 -48.21 39.87
N THR A 206 4.40 -48.33 38.55
CA THR A 206 4.36 -47.14 37.69
C THR A 206 2.93 -46.90 37.29
N ALA A 207 2.27 -45.98 37.99
CA ALA A 207 0.98 -45.43 37.62
C ALA A 207 1.05 -44.99 36.15
N ASN A 208 0.42 -45.76 35.27
CA ASN A 208 0.26 -45.38 33.89
C ASN A 208 -0.67 -44.15 33.85
N PRO A 209 -0.20 -42.97 33.37
CA PRO A 209 -0.97 -41.73 33.40
C PRO A 209 -2.28 -41.79 32.59
N TYR A 210 -2.47 -42.85 31.80
CA TYR A 210 -3.67 -43.08 30.99
C TYR A 210 -4.67 -44.05 31.62
N VAL A 211 -4.39 -44.63 32.80
CA VAL A 211 -5.25 -45.64 33.45
C VAL A 211 -5.80 -45.10 34.77
N LYS A 212 -7.13 -45.00 34.89
CA LYS A 212 -7.84 -44.50 36.08
C LYS A 212 -8.11 -45.55 37.17
N ARG A 213 -7.74 -46.81 36.96
CA ARG A 213 -7.99 -47.92 37.90
C ARG A 213 -6.74 -48.24 38.71
N SER A 214 -6.93 -48.43 40.01
CA SER A 214 -5.86 -48.76 40.94
C SER A 214 -5.54 -50.26 40.91
N VAL A 215 -4.35 -50.63 41.39
CA VAL A 215 -3.96 -52.03 41.54
C VAL A 215 -4.77 -52.69 42.67
N GLU A 216 -5.24 -51.88 43.61
CA GLU A 216 -6.10 -52.23 44.72
C GLU A 216 -7.47 -52.71 44.21
N ASP A 217 -8.05 -52.03 43.22
CA ASP A 217 -9.34 -52.44 42.60
C ASP A 217 -9.27 -53.85 41.98
N TYR A 218 -8.12 -54.24 41.43
CA TYR A 218 -7.90 -55.58 40.88
C TYR A 218 -7.79 -56.63 41.97
N LYS A 219 -7.01 -56.35 43.02
CA LYS A 219 -6.82 -57.26 44.16
C LYS A 219 -8.15 -57.51 44.87
N ASP A 220 -8.98 -56.49 45.02
CA ASP A 220 -10.29 -56.61 45.65
C ASP A 220 -11.24 -57.47 44.81
N ALA A 221 -11.33 -57.22 43.49
CA ALA A 221 -12.13 -58.03 42.56
C ALA A 221 -11.66 -59.50 42.52
N LEU A 222 -10.34 -59.73 42.51
CA LEU A 222 -9.76 -61.07 42.55
C LEU A 222 -10.08 -61.78 43.87
N SER A 223 -9.98 -61.08 45.00
CA SER A 223 -10.28 -61.65 46.32
C SER A 223 -11.75 -62.06 46.45
N LEU A 224 -12.67 -61.27 45.89
CA LEU A 224 -14.10 -61.59 45.84
C LEU A 224 -14.33 -62.84 44.99
N LEU A 225 -13.68 -62.93 43.84
CA LEU A 225 -13.76 -64.09 42.95
C LEU A 225 -13.21 -65.35 43.64
N MET A 226 -12.07 -65.28 44.32
CA MET A 226 -11.50 -66.43 45.01
C MET A 226 -12.41 -66.97 46.12
N LYS A 227 -13.08 -66.08 46.87
CA LYS A 227 -14.08 -66.48 47.89
C LYS A 227 -15.26 -67.24 47.27
N THR A 228 -15.75 -66.83 46.10
CA THR A 228 -16.82 -67.57 45.41
C THR A 228 -16.36 -68.95 44.91
N LEU A 229 -15.07 -69.10 44.58
CA LEU A 229 -14.49 -70.38 44.17
C LEU A 229 -14.29 -71.33 45.35
N ASP A 230 -14.07 -70.82 46.57
CA ASP A 230 -13.96 -71.63 47.78
C ASP A 230 -15.26 -72.40 48.09
N GLU A 231 -16.42 -71.75 47.89
CA GLU A 231 -17.73 -72.40 48.02
C GLU A 231 -17.93 -73.49 46.96
N LEU A 232 -17.52 -73.22 45.72
CA LEU A 232 -17.65 -74.15 44.59
C LEU A 232 -16.66 -75.31 44.62
N ASP A 233 -15.51 -75.15 45.27
CA ASP A 233 -14.49 -76.18 45.44
C ASP A 233 -14.76 -77.09 46.65
N SER A 234 -15.81 -76.78 47.45
CA SER A 234 -16.24 -77.59 48.59
C SER A 234 -16.35 -79.08 48.21
N PRO A 235 -15.90 -80.01 49.07
CA PRO A 235 -15.97 -81.45 48.81
C PRO A 235 -17.40 -81.96 48.63
N GLU A 236 -18.40 -81.19 49.04
CA GLU A 236 -19.83 -81.48 48.84
C GLU A 236 -20.24 -81.44 47.36
N HIS A 237 -19.51 -80.67 46.53
CA HIS A 237 -19.76 -80.56 45.08
C HIS A 237 -19.00 -81.59 44.25
N LYS A 238 -18.23 -82.48 44.89
CA LYS A 238 -17.44 -83.51 44.23
C LYS A 238 -18.36 -84.64 43.70
N PRO A 239 -18.27 -85.03 42.41
CA PRO A 239 -19.06 -86.12 41.85
C PRO A 239 -18.77 -87.47 42.52
N SER A 240 -19.82 -88.26 42.77
CA SER A 240 -19.71 -89.60 43.34
C SER A 240 -18.92 -90.53 42.40
N GLY A 241 -17.77 -91.02 42.86
CA GLY A 241 -16.87 -91.93 42.12
C GLY A 241 -15.58 -91.30 41.61
N LEU A 242 -15.38 -89.98 41.79
CA LEU A 242 -14.14 -89.31 41.43
C LEU A 242 -13.08 -89.45 42.54
N ASP A 243 -11.82 -89.66 42.19
CA ASP A 243 -10.71 -89.63 43.15
C ASP A 243 -10.48 -88.22 43.70
N GLN A 244 -10.03 -88.11 44.96
CA GLN A 244 -9.77 -86.84 45.64
C GLN A 244 -8.64 -86.05 44.98
N SER A 245 -7.58 -86.74 44.54
CA SER A 245 -6.44 -86.09 43.89
C SER A 245 -6.83 -85.43 42.56
N LEU A 246 -7.73 -86.08 41.81
CA LEU A 246 -8.25 -85.56 40.55
C LEU A 246 -9.18 -84.37 40.75
N TRP A 247 -9.99 -84.37 41.83
CA TRP A 247 -10.82 -83.23 42.22
C TRP A 247 -9.96 -82.00 42.56
N GLU A 248 -8.93 -82.17 43.38
CA GLU A 248 -8.01 -81.09 43.77
C GLU A 248 -7.26 -80.51 42.56
N HIS A 249 -6.83 -81.38 41.63
CA HIS A 249 -6.20 -80.93 40.39
C HIS A 249 -7.16 -80.14 39.51
N PHE A 250 -8.43 -80.56 39.42
CA PHE A 250 -9.47 -79.84 38.69
C PHE A 250 -9.76 -78.47 39.32
N CYS A 251 -9.92 -78.40 40.64
CA CYS A 251 -10.12 -77.14 41.37
C CYS A 251 -8.95 -76.17 41.14
N LEU A 252 -7.72 -76.67 41.22
CA LEU A 252 -6.52 -75.87 40.94
C LEU A 252 -6.49 -75.38 39.48
N ALA A 253 -6.81 -76.24 38.52
CA ALA A 253 -6.87 -75.85 37.11
C ALA A 253 -7.96 -74.79 36.85
N ARG A 254 -9.13 -74.93 37.49
CA ARG A 254 -10.22 -73.96 37.44
C ARG A 254 -9.79 -72.61 38.01
N ARG A 255 -9.17 -72.58 39.19
CA ARG A 255 -8.66 -71.34 39.81
C ARG A 255 -7.64 -70.65 38.92
N ASN A 256 -6.62 -71.37 38.45
CA ASN A 256 -5.61 -70.82 37.53
C ASN A 256 -6.24 -70.22 36.27
N LYS A 257 -7.25 -70.90 35.69
CA LYS A 257 -7.98 -70.39 34.53
C LYS A 257 -8.74 -69.11 34.88
N MET A 258 -9.51 -69.09 35.96
CA MET A 258 -10.28 -67.91 36.38
C MET A 258 -9.39 -66.71 36.69
N GLU A 259 -8.27 -66.91 37.39
CA GLU A 259 -7.29 -65.85 37.65
C GLU A 259 -6.71 -65.29 36.35
N SER A 260 -6.36 -66.16 35.39
CA SER A 260 -5.84 -65.74 34.09
C SER A 260 -6.87 -64.97 33.25
N GLU A 261 -8.13 -65.41 33.26
CA GLU A 261 -9.22 -64.72 32.53
C GLU A 261 -9.54 -63.36 33.15
N GLU A 262 -9.57 -63.26 34.48
CA GLU A 262 -9.81 -61.98 35.18
C GLU A 262 -8.64 -61.00 34.97
N LEU A 263 -7.40 -61.49 34.97
CA LEU A 263 -6.23 -60.69 34.62
C LEU A 263 -6.30 -60.16 33.18
N VAL A 264 -6.75 -60.99 32.22
CA VAL A 264 -6.96 -60.58 30.83
C VAL A 264 -8.04 -59.51 30.73
N LYS A 265 -9.18 -59.69 31.42
CA LYS A 265 -10.26 -58.69 31.46
C LYS A 265 -9.81 -57.37 32.07
N TRP A 266 -9.09 -57.42 33.19
CA TRP A 266 -8.59 -56.23 33.87
C TRP A 266 -7.62 -55.44 32.97
N LYS A 267 -6.78 -56.13 32.19
CA LYS A 267 -5.83 -55.49 31.26
C LYS A 267 -6.44 -55.06 29.92
N ALA A 268 -7.61 -55.57 29.53
CA ALA A 268 -8.24 -55.27 28.24
C ALA A 268 -8.75 -53.82 28.12
N LEU A 269 -9.26 -53.25 29.22
CA LEU A 269 -9.77 -51.88 29.23
C LEU A 269 -8.64 -50.83 29.08
N PRO A 270 -7.56 -50.86 29.90
CA PRO A 270 -6.36 -50.04 29.68
C PRO A 270 -5.78 -50.10 28.27
N LEU A 271 -5.78 -51.29 27.65
CA LEU A 271 -5.32 -51.45 26.28
C LEU A 271 -6.18 -50.66 25.30
N THR A 272 -7.50 -50.70 25.48
CA THR A 272 -8.44 -49.98 24.62
C THR A 272 -8.21 -48.47 24.73
N ASP A 273 -7.98 -47.97 25.95
CA ASP A 273 -7.64 -46.57 26.20
C ASP A 273 -6.29 -46.18 25.56
N MET A 274 -5.26 -47.03 25.68
CA MET A 274 -3.97 -46.84 25.01
C MET A 274 -4.10 -46.89 23.48
N GLN A 275 -4.98 -47.74 22.93
CA GLN A 275 -5.23 -47.84 21.50
C GLN A 275 -5.89 -46.56 20.97
N ALA A 276 -6.91 -46.05 21.67
CA ALA A 276 -7.55 -44.78 21.34
C ALA A 276 -6.59 -43.59 21.49
N CYS A 277 -5.70 -43.61 22.49
CA CYS A 277 -4.64 -42.61 22.63
C CYS A 277 -3.68 -42.64 21.44
N LEU A 278 -3.17 -43.82 21.08
CA LEU A 278 -2.27 -43.95 19.92
C LEU A 278 -2.95 -43.49 18.62
N GLN A 279 -4.22 -43.85 18.40
CA GLN A 279 -4.93 -43.43 17.20
C GLN A 279 -5.03 -41.90 17.11
N ARG A 280 -5.42 -41.23 18.21
CA ARG A 280 -5.44 -39.76 18.25
C ARG A 280 -4.09 -39.14 17.90
N ARG A 281 -3.00 -39.72 18.41
CA ARG A 281 -1.63 -39.25 18.14
C ARG A 281 -1.21 -39.46 16.68
N VAL A 282 -1.63 -40.56 16.06
CA VAL A 282 -1.42 -40.81 14.63
C VAL A 282 -2.17 -39.75 13.82
N ASP A 283 -3.44 -39.51 14.13
CA ASP A 283 -4.26 -38.51 13.43
C ASP A 283 -3.67 -37.08 13.58
N GLU A 284 -3.20 -36.72 14.78
CA GLU A 284 -2.48 -35.47 15.06
C GLU A 284 -1.17 -35.36 14.25
N ASN A 285 -0.40 -36.45 14.12
CA ASN A 285 0.83 -36.49 13.33
C ASN A 285 0.55 -36.29 11.84
N ASP A 286 -0.47 -36.96 11.30
CA ASP A 286 -0.85 -36.80 9.90
C ASP A 286 -1.39 -35.40 9.60
N LYS A 287 -2.15 -34.80 10.52
CA LYS A 287 -2.53 -33.40 10.44
C LYS A 287 -1.30 -32.47 10.43
N MET A 288 -0.35 -32.67 11.35
CA MET A 288 0.89 -31.89 11.38
C MET A 288 1.73 -32.05 10.10
N LYS A 289 1.79 -33.26 9.51
CA LYS A 289 2.48 -33.49 8.23
C LYS A 289 1.83 -32.70 7.10
N SER A 290 0.50 -32.70 7.02
CA SER A 290 -0.23 -31.91 6.01
C SER A 290 -0.01 -30.41 6.19
N GLU A 291 -0.05 -29.89 7.42
CA GLU A 291 0.26 -28.49 7.71
C GLU A 291 1.69 -28.11 7.31
N LEU A 292 2.67 -28.99 7.58
CA LEU A 292 4.06 -28.80 7.20
C LEU A 292 4.21 -28.70 5.67
N GLU A 293 3.59 -29.63 4.94
CA GLU A 293 3.61 -29.68 3.47
C GLU A 293 3.00 -28.41 2.86
N ASN A 294 1.85 -27.97 3.37
CA ASN A 294 1.21 -26.73 2.91
C ASN A 294 2.12 -25.51 3.13
N THR A 295 2.79 -25.45 4.29
CA THR A 295 3.74 -24.36 4.61
C THR A 295 4.95 -24.38 3.65
N PHE A 296 5.46 -25.56 3.31
CA PHE A 296 6.55 -25.71 2.34
C PHE A 296 6.15 -25.26 0.94
N GLN A 297 4.96 -25.63 0.49
CA GLN A 297 4.42 -25.21 -0.81
C GLN A 297 4.25 -23.69 -0.87
N GLU A 298 3.70 -23.08 0.17
CA GLU A 298 3.57 -21.62 0.26
C GLU A 298 4.93 -20.91 0.22
N LEU A 299 5.92 -21.42 0.95
CA LEU A 299 7.28 -20.88 0.96
C LEU A 299 7.93 -20.98 -0.43
N THR A 300 7.70 -22.09 -1.14
CA THR A 300 8.21 -22.29 -2.50
C THR A 300 7.56 -21.31 -3.48
N TRP A 301 6.24 -21.17 -3.40
CA TRP A 301 5.48 -20.20 -4.19
C TRP A 301 5.94 -18.75 -3.94
N LEU A 302 6.18 -18.38 -2.68
CA LEU A 302 6.69 -17.05 -2.33
C LEU A 302 8.07 -16.80 -2.92
N LYS A 303 8.99 -17.77 -2.86
CA LYS A 303 10.32 -17.66 -3.46
C LYS A 303 10.25 -17.47 -4.97
N GLU A 304 9.39 -18.21 -5.65
CA GLU A 304 9.18 -18.03 -7.09
C GLU A 304 8.60 -16.66 -7.42
N LYS A 305 7.61 -16.20 -6.64
CA LYS A 305 7.02 -14.87 -6.82
C LYS A 305 8.05 -13.77 -6.60
N LYS A 306 8.89 -13.89 -5.56
CA LYS A 306 10.00 -12.98 -5.28
C LYS A 306 10.98 -12.94 -6.45
N MET A 307 11.42 -14.10 -6.94
CA MET A 307 12.32 -14.20 -8.09
C MET A 307 11.73 -13.53 -9.35
N LYS A 308 10.45 -13.75 -9.63
CA LYS A 308 9.76 -13.12 -10.78
C LYS A 308 9.70 -11.61 -10.65
N LEU A 309 9.40 -11.08 -9.46
CA LEU A 309 9.34 -9.64 -9.22
C LEU A 309 10.72 -8.98 -9.31
N GLN A 310 11.77 -9.65 -8.83
CA GLN A 310 13.15 -9.17 -8.95
C GLN A 310 13.62 -9.12 -10.42
N GLN A 311 13.10 -10.00 -11.28
CA GLN A 311 13.42 -10.00 -12.72
C GLN A 311 12.52 -9.07 -13.54
N ASN A 312 11.26 -8.87 -13.14
CA ASN A 312 10.31 -7.98 -13.81
C ASN A 312 10.49 -6.53 -13.36
N VAL A 313 11.49 -5.86 -13.93
CA VAL A 313 11.68 -4.43 -13.74
C VAL A 313 10.76 -3.66 -14.69
N ILE A 314 10.05 -2.66 -14.16
CA ILE A 314 9.25 -1.73 -14.98
C ILE A 314 10.20 -0.86 -15.79
N VAL A 315 10.10 -0.93 -17.12
CA VAL A 315 10.85 -0.08 -18.05
C VAL A 315 9.89 0.93 -18.67
N GLN A 316 10.20 2.21 -18.50
CA GLN A 316 9.41 3.29 -19.11
C GLN A 316 9.92 3.58 -20.53
N PHE A 317 9.01 3.53 -21.50
CA PHE A 317 9.29 3.94 -22.88
C PHE A 317 8.67 5.30 -23.16
N LEU A 318 9.46 6.22 -23.73
CA LEU A 318 8.95 7.47 -24.27
C LEU A 318 8.66 7.28 -25.76
N LEU A 319 7.39 7.29 -26.14
CA LEU A 319 6.95 7.14 -27.52
C LEU A 319 6.39 8.46 -28.03
N LYS A 320 6.55 8.75 -29.33
CA LYS A 320 5.94 9.94 -29.93
C LYS A 320 4.43 9.75 -30.08
N GLN A 321 3.69 10.85 -30.02
CA GLN A 321 2.25 10.86 -30.32
C GLN A 321 2.01 10.24 -31.70
N GLY A 322 1.09 9.27 -31.79
CA GLY A 322 0.82 8.48 -33.00
C GLY A 322 1.58 7.14 -33.10
N GLN A 323 2.51 6.84 -32.18
CA GLN A 323 3.15 5.51 -32.07
C GLN A 323 2.57 4.65 -30.94
N VAL A 324 1.65 5.21 -30.16
CA VAL A 324 0.80 4.50 -29.20
C VAL A 324 -0.60 4.49 -29.77
N GLU A 325 -0.80 3.70 -30.81
CA GLU A 325 -2.12 3.21 -31.12
C GLU A 325 -2.27 1.93 -30.31
N LEU A 326 -2.98 2.00 -29.18
CA LEU A 326 -3.62 0.79 -28.68
C LEU A 326 -4.46 0.29 -29.86
N GLU A 327 -4.35 -0.99 -30.25
CA GLU A 327 -5.39 -1.59 -31.08
C GLU A 327 -6.69 -1.13 -30.48
N SER A 328 -7.49 -0.37 -31.24
CA SER A 328 -8.84 -0.06 -30.83
C SER A 328 -9.45 -1.41 -30.55
N THR A 329 -9.56 -1.76 -29.26
CA THR A 329 -10.67 -2.58 -28.82
C THR A 329 -11.85 -1.91 -29.50
N GLN A 330 -12.50 -2.67 -30.38
CA GLN A 330 -13.54 -2.22 -31.30
C GLN A 330 -14.29 -1.07 -30.67
N ILE A 331 -14.39 0.08 -31.37
CA ILE A 331 -15.24 1.21 -30.95
C ILE A 331 -16.49 0.59 -30.31
N PRO A 332 -16.68 0.71 -28.98
CA PRO A 332 -17.81 0.08 -28.31
C PRO A 332 -19.06 0.47 -29.08
N GLU A 333 -19.92 -0.49 -29.38
CA GLU A 333 -21.14 -0.23 -30.16
C GLU A 333 -22.05 0.69 -29.35
N TYR A 334 -21.90 2.01 -29.54
CA TYR A 334 -22.62 3.05 -28.80
C TYR A 334 -24.10 3.19 -29.23
N SER A 335 -24.67 2.15 -29.83
CA SER A 335 -26.07 2.13 -30.27
C SER A 335 -27.05 2.26 -29.12
N ASP A 336 -26.63 1.92 -27.90
CA ASP A 336 -27.38 2.06 -26.64
C ASP A 336 -26.88 3.20 -25.74
N ALA A 337 -25.90 3.99 -26.21
CA ALA A 337 -25.35 5.08 -25.42
C ALA A 337 -26.29 6.30 -25.40
N VAL A 338 -26.63 6.76 -24.20
CA VAL A 338 -27.39 7.99 -23.98
C VAL A 338 -26.41 9.10 -23.60
N LEU A 339 -26.42 10.20 -24.35
CA LEU A 339 -25.65 11.40 -24.00
C LEU A 339 -26.29 12.04 -22.77
N ILE A 340 -25.57 12.04 -21.65
CA ILE A 340 -26.00 12.69 -20.41
C ILE A 340 -25.26 14.03 -20.30
N ASP A 341 -26.00 15.11 -20.08
CA ASP A 341 -25.40 16.42 -19.83
C ASP A 341 -24.57 16.36 -18.54
N ARG A 342 -23.40 16.99 -18.58
CA ARG A 342 -22.47 17.04 -17.46
C ARG A 342 -23.13 17.58 -16.19
N SER A 343 -24.07 18.51 -16.32
CA SER A 343 -24.79 19.09 -15.17
C SER A 343 -25.55 18.03 -14.38
N VAL A 344 -26.16 17.04 -15.06
CA VAL A 344 -26.94 15.97 -14.42
C VAL A 344 -26.05 15.06 -13.59
N VAL A 345 -24.86 14.75 -14.09
CA VAL A 345 -23.86 13.93 -13.38
C VAL A 345 -23.34 14.67 -12.15
N GLU A 346 -23.07 15.98 -12.30
CA GLU A 346 -22.60 16.82 -11.19
C GLU A 346 -23.68 17.01 -10.12
N GLU A 347 -24.95 17.18 -10.49
CA GLU A 347 -26.08 17.24 -9.56
C GLU A 347 -26.27 15.93 -8.78
N LEU A 348 -26.20 14.78 -9.45
CA LEU A 348 -26.28 13.48 -8.81
C LEU A 348 -25.11 13.23 -7.86
N ASN A 349 -23.89 13.61 -8.26
CA ASN A 349 -22.72 13.48 -7.40
C ASN A 349 -22.81 14.39 -6.17
N CYS A 350 -23.33 15.61 -6.32
CA CYS A 350 -23.64 16.49 -5.20
C CYS A 350 -24.67 15.86 -4.25
N ALA A 351 -25.75 15.26 -4.78
CA ALA A 351 -26.75 14.58 -3.97
C ALA A 351 -26.17 13.36 -3.22
N LEU A 352 -25.34 12.55 -3.90
CA LEU A 352 -24.66 11.41 -3.28
C LEU A 352 -23.69 11.84 -2.18
N ALA A 353 -22.94 12.93 -2.37
CA ALA A 353 -22.06 13.48 -1.35
C ALA A 353 -22.82 13.91 -0.09
N VAL A 354 -23.99 14.55 -0.27
CA VAL A 354 -24.88 14.93 0.84
C VAL A 354 -25.39 13.69 1.58
N ILE A 355 -25.82 12.66 0.85
CA ILE A 355 -26.26 11.39 1.46
C ILE A 355 -25.11 10.76 2.26
N TYR A 356 -23.89 10.72 1.72
CA TYR A 356 -22.74 10.15 2.41
C TYR A 356 -22.39 10.90 3.70
N ILE A 357 -22.50 12.24 3.68
CA ILE A 357 -22.29 13.09 4.86
C ILE A 357 -23.39 12.84 5.91
N ILE A 358 -24.65 12.73 5.50
CA ILE A 358 -25.78 12.44 6.40
C ILE A 358 -25.62 11.04 7.01
N TRP A 359 -25.25 10.05 6.21
CA TRP A 359 -25.04 8.67 6.68
C TRP A 359 -23.84 8.59 7.63
N GLY A 360 -22.76 9.32 7.35
CA GLY A 360 -21.62 9.48 8.25
C GLY A 360 -22.01 10.11 9.59
N LYS A 361 -22.80 11.19 9.58
CA LYS A 361 -23.33 11.83 10.80
C LYS A 361 -24.25 10.90 11.60
N PHE A 362 -25.09 10.10 10.91
CA PHE A 362 -25.97 9.13 11.56
C PHE A 362 -25.20 7.97 12.20
N LYS A 363 -24.12 7.52 11.56
CA LYS A 363 -23.22 6.47 12.10
C LYS A 363 -22.45 6.95 13.33
N LEU A 364 -21.93 8.18 13.29
CA LEU A 364 -21.26 8.82 14.44
C LEU A 364 -22.23 9.03 15.60
N SER A 365 -23.48 9.44 15.32
CA SER A 365 -24.52 9.59 16.33
C SER A 365 -24.88 8.25 17.00
N LYS A 366 -25.00 7.14 16.25
CA LYS A 366 -25.22 5.82 16.85
C LYS A 366 -24.06 5.36 17.73
N GLN A 367 -22.82 5.66 17.36
CA GLN A 367 -21.64 5.34 18.18
C GLN A 367 -21.60 6.17 19.48
N THR A 368 -21.95 7.45 19.44
CA THR A 368 -22.01 8.26 20.67
C THR A 368 -23.14 7.85 21.60
N TYR A 369 -24.30 7.42 21.08
CA TYR A 369 -25.37 6.85 21.92
C TYR A 369 -24.99 5.49 22.52
N SER A 370 -24.20 4.66 21.83
CA SER A 370 -23.71 3.39 22.37
C SER A 370 -22.69 3.58 23.50
N CYS A 371 -21.89 4.66 23.48
CA CYS A 371 -20.91 4.96 24.52
C CYS A 371 -21.48 5.69 25.74
N LEU A 372 -22.77 6.08 25.72
CA LEU A 372 -23.47 6.74 26.83
C LEU A 372 -24.39 5.78 27.62
N ILE A 373 -24.49 4.51 27.19
CA ILE A 373 -25.37 3.49 27.77
C ILE A 373 -24.59 2.39 28.53
N ASP A 374 -23.26 2.39 28.43
CA ASP A 374 -22.34 1.63 29.30
C ASP A 374 -21.73 2.57 30.36
#